data_AF-A0A7G1IL22-F1
#
_entry.id   AF-A0A7G1IL22-F1
#
_cell.length_a   1.000
_cell.length_b   1.000
_cell.length_c   1.000
_cell.angle_alpha   90.00
_cell.angle_beta   90.00
_cell.angle_gamma   90.00
#
_symmetry.space_group_name_H-M   'P 1'
#
loop_
_entity.id
_entity.type
_entity.pdbx_description
1 polymer ?
#
loop_
_entity_poly.entity_id
_entity_poly.type
_entity_poly.pdbx_seq_one_letter_code
_entity_poly.pdbx_strand_id
1 'polypeptide(L)'
;MSIAAELIAALRKGNERERNRAAGGGRPGMRHDGDRRADDGTPAARRHRLLVLRFGMPRHIRNPAGRMTVTGVVLAAGSSRRLGTPKQLLPYRDTTLLGATLDVARGAGFDQLIVTLGGAAEKVRDTVPLAGVDVVVSDDHGAGCSASLREALQRVDPQAAGIVLMLGDQPGVNPATLRQMATRGPAAEIMVCRYADGIGHPFWLSRTIFGELAQLHGDKGCGG
;
A
#
# COMPACT_ATOMS: atom_id res chain seq x y z
N MET A 1 -4.56 25.04 6.85
CA MET A 1 -3.95 24.04 5.95
C MET A 1 -4.92 22.88 5.83
N SER A 2 -5.27 22.43 4.62
CA SER A 2 -6.14 21.26 4.44
C SER A 2 -5.40 20.00 4.94
N ILE A 3 -6.02 19.14 5.73
CA ILE A 3 -5.43 17.84 6.15
C ILE A 3 -5.24 16.92 4.93
N ALA A 4 -5.81 17.21 3.75
CA ALA A 4 -5.33 16.62 2.50
C ALA A 4 -3.82 16.86 2.34
N ALA A 5 -3.32 18.07 2.65
CA ALA A 5 -1.89 18.39 2.65
C ALA A 5 -1.10 17.63 3.75
N GLU A 6 -1.71 17.34 4.90
CA GLU A 6 -1.07 16.53 5.96
C GLU A 6 -1.05 15.04 5.63
N LEU A 7 -2.12 14.49 5.06
CA LEU A 7 -2.17 13.14 4.53
C LEU A 7 -1.18 12.99 3.38
N ILE A 8 -1.07 13.99 2.50
CA ILE A 8 -0.06 14.08 1.45
C ILE A 8 1.35 14.12 2.07
N ALA A 9 1.58 14.90 3.13
CA ALA A 9 2.85 14.92 3.85
C ALA A 9 3.15 13.58 4.54
N ALA A 10 2.14 12.86 5.03
CA ALA A 10 2.26 11.53 5.63
C ALA A 10 2.54 10.45 4.57
N LEU A 11 1.85 10.49 3.42
CA LEU A 11 2.14 9.71 2.21
C LEU A 11 3.60 9.92 1.76
N ARG A 12 4.08 11.18 1.78
CA ARG A 12 5.49 11.54 1.47
C ARG A 12 6.48 10.97 2.49
N LYS A 13 6.30 11.28 3.79
CA LYS A 13 7.22 10.85 4.87
C LYS A 13 7.28 9.34 5.05
N GLY A 14 6.15 8.65 4.92
CA GLY A 14 6.09 7.19 5.01
C GLY A 14 6.87 6.49 3.88
N ASN A 15 6.94 7.11 2.70
CA ASN A 15 7.67 6.56 1.56
C ASN A 15 9.19 6.82 1.66
N GLU A 16 9.60 8.02 2.11
CA GLU A 16 11.01 8.40 2.26
C GLU A 16 11.73 7.62 3.38
N ARG A 17 11.08 7.41 4.52
CA ARG A 17 11.69 6.72 5.68
C ARG A 17 11.96 5.25 5.39
N GLU A 18 11.09 4.60 4.66
CA GLU A 18 11.20 3.18 4.34
C GLU A 18 12.17 2.94 3.17
N ARG A 19 12.29 3.87 2.21
CA ARG A 19 13.41 3.89 1.24
C ARG A 19 14.77 3.85 1.96
N ASN A 20 14.91 4.57 3.08
CA ASN A 20 16.14 4.57 3.86
C ASN A 20 16.35 3.29 4.68
N ARG A 21 15.28 2.63 5.15
CA ARG A 21 15.38 1.34 5.88
C ARG A 21 15.73 0.17 4.95
N ALA A 22 15.12 0.08 3.76
CA ALA A 22 15.43 -0.96 2.79
C ALA A 22 16.87 -0.86 2.25
N ALA A 23 17.46 0.33 2.24
CA ALA A 23 18.87 0.56 1.89
C ALA A 23 19.87 0.15 3.00
N GLY A 24 19.41 -0.09 4.23
CA GLY A 24 20.25 -0.39 5.40
C GLY A 24 20.32 -1.87 5.80
N GLY A 25 19.75 -2.78 5.03
CA GLY A 25 19.73 -4.22 5.33
C GLY A 25 21.09 -4.89 5.08
N GLY A 26 21.90 -5.01 6.13
CA GLY A 26 23.18 -5.74 6.10
C GLY A 26 23.03 -7.21 5.75
N ARG A 27 24.02 -7.75 5.04
CA ARG A 27 24.16 -9.17 4.64
C ARG A 27 23.98 -10.09 5.85
N PRO A 28 23.15 -11.16 5.79
CA PRO A 28 23.12 -12.16 6.84
C PRO A 28 24.41 -12.99 6.77
N GLY A 29 25.24 -12.90 7.82
CA GLY A 29 26.39 -13.78 7.99
C GLY A 29 25.94 -15.20 8.33
N MET A 30 26.49 -16.18 7.62
CA MET A 30 26.38 -17.60 7.95
C MET A 30 26.86 -17.84 9.38
N ARG A 31 26.01 -18.43 10.22
CA ARG A 31 26.44 -19.18 11.42
C ARG A 31 25.64 -20.47 11.50
N HIS A 32 26.37 -21.56 11.71
CA HIS A 32 25.88 -22.92 11.90
C HIS A 32 25.47 -23.17 13.35
N ASP A 33 24.54 -24.10 13.47
CA ASP A 33 24.16 -24.97 14.60
C ASP A 33 23.45 -24.42 15.84
N GLY A 34 22.32 -25.08 16.12
CA GLY A 34 21.94 -25.47 17.47
C GLY A 34 20.57 -24.99 17.94
N ASP A 35 19.64 -25.94 18.04
CA ASP A 35 18.40 -25.89 18.83
C ASP A 35 17.17 -25.18 18.21
N ARG A 36 16.26 -26.00 17.65
CA ARG A 36 15.01 -25.57 17.01
C ARG A 36 13.90 -25.48 18.07
N ARG A 37 13.64 -24.26 18.54
CA ARG A 37 12.24 -23.83 18.75
C ARG A 37 11.74 -23.28 17.42
N ALA A 38 10.60 -23.75 16.97
CA ALA A 38 9.92 -23.22 15.80
C ALA A 38 9.48 -21.77 16.10
N ASP A 39 10.40 -20.83 15.87
CA ASP A 39 10.06 -19.44 15.63
C ASP A 39 9.36 -19.43 14.27
N ASP A 40 8.04 -19.23 14.24
CA ASP A 40 7.25 -19.23 13.01
C ASP A 40 7.62 -18.08 12.05
N GLY A 41 8.62 -17.28 12.44
CA GLY A 41 9.22 -16.22 11.64
C GLY A 41 8.25 -15.11 11.33
N THR A 42 7.04 -15.08 11.90
CA THR A 42 6.03 -14.02 11.74
C THR A 42 6.61 -12.73 12.31
N PRO A 43 6.93 -11.72 11.47
CA PRO A 43 7.28 -10.43 12.01
C PRO A 43 6.12 -10.01 12.89
N ALA A 44 6.40 -9.79 14.17
CA ALA A 44 5.37 -9.34 15.11
C ALA A 44 4.71 -8.10 14.50
N ALA A 45 3.43 -8.26 14.14
CA ALA A 45 2.65 -7.21 13.50
C ALA A 45 2.84 -5.90 14.27
N ARG A 46 3.22 -4.83 13.55
CA ARG A 46 3.49 -3.55 14.22
C ARG A 46 2.23 -3.08 14.94
N ARG A 47 2.34 -2.90 16.26
CA ARG A 47 1.26 -2.33 17.08
C ARG A 47 0.92 -0.93 16.57
N HIS A 48 -0.35 -0.69 16.32
CA HIS A 48 -0.86 0.61 15.86
C HIS A 48 -2.25 0.88 16.42
N ARG A 49 -2.68 2.13 16.30
CA ARG A 49 -4.06 2.56 16.51
C ARG A 49 -4.62 3.11 15.20
N LEU A 50 -5.87 2.79 14.90
CA LEU A 50 -6.59 3.39 13.76
C LEU A 50 -7.07 4.79 14.14
N LEU A 51 -6.63 5.79 13.39
CA LEU A 51 -7.09 7.17 13.52
C LEU A 51 -8.05 7.48 12.38
N VAL A 52 -9.25 7.95 12.73
CA VAL A 52 -10.26 8.40 11.76
C VAL A 52 -10.20 9.92 11.68
N LEU A 53 -10.00 10.43 10.47
CA LEU A 53 -10.03 11.87 10.18
C LEU A 53 -11.37 12.18 9.50
N ARG A 54 -12.12 13.13 10.06
CA ARG A 54 -13.41 13.58 9.55
C ARG A 54 -13.34 15.07 9.29
N PHE A 55 -13.82 15.51 8.14
CA PHE A 55 -13.95 16.92 7.83
C PHE A 55 -15.38 17.30 7.55
N GLY A 56 -15.70 18.56 7.85
CA GLY A 56 -17.04 19.11 7.76
C GLY A 56 -17.62 19.03 6.35
N MET A 57 -18.37 17.98 6.07
CA MET A 57 -19.25 17.73 4.93
C MET A 57 -20.37 16.75 5.35
N PRO A 58 -21.55 16.77 4.69
CA PRO A 58 -22.78 16.22 5.24
C PRO A 58 -22.74 14.70 5.45
N ARG A 59 -23.52 14.26 6.45
CA ARG A 59 -23.69 12.86 6.81
C ARG A 59 -24.26 12.06 5.62
N HIS A 60 -23.43 11.12 5.13
CA HIS A 60 -23.77 9.95 4.33
C HIS A 60 -24.32 10.14 2.91
N ILE A 61 -23.62 9.50 1.96
CA ILE A 61 -24.28 8.68 0.94
C ILE A 61 -24.81 7.46 1.68
N ARG A 62 -26.11 7.44 2.01
CA ARG A 62 -26.78 6.20 2.42
C ARG A 62 -27.00 5.41 1.15
N ASN A 63 -26.28 4.31 0.96
CA ASN A 63 -26.76 3.26 0.06
C ASN A 63 -27.80 2.45 0.86
N PRO A 64 -29.10 2.49 0.54
CA PRO A 64 -30.12 1.89 1.39
C PRO A 64 -30.20 0.35 1.32
N ALA A 65 -29.44 -0.33 0.46
CA ALA A 65 -29.61 -1.78 0.29
C ALA A 65 -28.38 -2.57 -0.24
N GLY A 66 -27.27 -1.91 -0.59
CA GLY A 66 -26.10 -2.59 -1.16
C GLY A 66 -24.94 -2.75 -0.18
N ARG A 67 -24.29 -3.92 -0.16
CA ARG A 67 -22.99 -4.10 0.49
C ARG A 67 -22.01 -3.15 -0.19
N MET A 68 -21.47 -2.18 0.55
CA MET A 68 -20.52 -1.20 0.01
C MET A 68 -19.22 -1.92 -0.32
N THR A 69 -18.82 -1.92 -1.59
CA THR A 69 -17.61 -2.63 -2.02
C THR A 69 -16.35 -1.84 -1.68
N VAL A 70 -15.23 -2.54 -1.49
CA VAL A 70 -13.94 -1.95 -1.16
C VAL A 70 -12.87 -2.48 -2.11
N THR A 71 -12.10 -1.56 -2.69
CA THR A 71 -10.95 -1.89 -3.53
C THR A 71 -9.65 -1.80 -2.73
N GLY A 72 -8.85 -2.87 -2.75
CA GLY A 72 -7.46 -2.81 -2.30
C GLY A 72 -6.56 -2.27 -3.41
N VAL A 73 -5.65 -1.35 -3.10
CA VAL A 73 -4.67 -0.82 -4.06
C VAL A 73 -3.27 -1.00 -3.49
N VAL A 74 -2.44 -1.78 -4.17
CA VAL A 74 -1.02 -1.97 -3.84
C VAL A 74 -0.17 -1.16 -4.80
N LEU A 75 0.48 -0.10 -4.29
CA LEU A 75 1.41 0.68 -5.10
C LEU A 75 2.78 0.00 -5.15
N ALA A 76 3.16 -0.49 -6.33
CA ALA A 76 4.44 -1.17 -6.55
C ALA A 76 5.20 -0.65 -7.79
N ALA A 77 4.82 0.51 -8.33
CA ALA A 77 5.48 1.11 -9.49
C ALA A 77 6.81 1.83 -9.21
N GLY A 78 7.19 2.00 -7.93
CA GLY A 78 8.39 2.75 -7.55
C GLY A 78 9.70 2.13 -8.05
N SER A 79 10.57 2.96 -8.65
CA SER A 79 11.86 2.54 -9.19
C SER A 79 12.91 2.32 -8.10
N SER A 80 13.61 1.18 -8.16
CA SER A 80 14.63 0.75 -7.19
C SER A 80 16.04 1.09 -7.65
N ARG A 81 16.24 2.32 -8.15
CA ARG A 81 17.46 2.73 -8.88
C ARG A 81 18.76 2.49 -8.10
N ARG A 82 18.73 2.51 -6.77
CA ARG A 82 19.91 2.31 -5.90
C ARG A 82 20.21 0.85 -5.56
N LEU A 83 19.25 -0.07 -5.75
CA LEU A 83 19.39 -1.48 -5.36
C LEU A 83 19.97 -2.36 -6.48
N GLY A 84 20.07 -1.85 -7.72
CA GLY A 84 20.52 -2.61 -8.90
C GLY A 84 19.57 -3.73 -9.34
N THR A 85 18.55 -4.06 -8.55
CA THR A 85 17.52 -5.05 -8.82
C THR A 85 16.13 -4.50 -8.43
N PRO A 86 15.02 -4.92 -9.09
CA PRO A 86 13.68 -4.51 -8.69
C PRO A 86 13.34 -4.96 -7.27
N LYS A 87 13.06 -4.02 -6.34
CA LYS A 87 12.74 -4.34 -4.93
C LYS A 87 11.56 -5.30 -4.78
N GLN A 88 10.62 -5.25 -5.71
CA GLN A 88 9.42 -6.10 -5.77
C GLN A 88 9.78 -7.59 -5.76
N LEU A 89 10.93 -7.92 -6.37
CA LEU A 89 11.40 -9.29 -6.58
C LEU A 89 12.43 -9.73 -5.53
N LEU A 90 12.73 -8.90 -4.53
CA LEU A 90 13.64 -9.31 -3.46
C LEU A 90 13.08 -10.54 -2.74
N PRO A 91 13.91 -11.56 -2.47
CA PRO A 91 13.48 -12.71 -1.67
C PRO A 91 12.97 -12.26 -0.31
N TYR A 92 11.80 -12.75 0.07
CA TYR A 92 11.18 -12.49 1.35
C TYR A 92 10.48 -13.78 1.81
N ARG A 93 11.11 -14.49 2.76
CA ARG A 93 10.69 -15.84 3.16
C ARG A 93 10.67 -16.77 1.93
N ASP A 94 9.59 -17.52 1.75
CA ASP A 94 9.41 -18.48 0.65
C ASP A 94 8.86 -17.85 -0.65
N THR A 95 8.80 -16.52 -0.72
CA THR A 95 8.27 -15.78 -1.88
C THR A 95 9.06 -14.49 -2.14
N THR A 96 8.54 -13.59 -2.96
CA THR A 96 9.10 -12.25 -3.17
C THR A 96 8.46 -11.23 -2.24
N LEU A 97 9.10 -10.07 -2.06
CA LEU A 97 8.58 -8.97 -1.26
C LEU A 97 7.17 -8.54 -1.70
N LEU A 98 6.96 -8.39 -3.01
CA LEU A 98 5.64 -8.08 -3.56
C LEU A 98 4.68 -9.26 -3.43
N GLY A 99 5.14 -10.50 -3.63
CA GLY A 99 4.33 -11.71 -3.44
C GLY A 99 3.74 -11.78 -2.04
N ALA A 100 4.58 -11.66 -1.01
CA ALA A 100 4.12 -11.65 0.38
C ALA A 100 3.13 -10.52 0.69
N THR A 101 3.33 -9.34 0.10
CA THR A 101 2.39 -8.21 0.26
C THR A 101 1.03 -8.51 -0.38
N LEU A 102 1.02 -9.11 -1.59
CA LEU A 102 -0.21 -9.49 -2.28
C LEU A 102 -0.95 -10.61 -1.55
N ASP A 103 -0.24 -11.55 -0.92
CA ASP A 103 -0.86 -12.62 -0.14
C ASP A 103 -1.59 -12.08 1.09
N VAL A 104 -0.98 -11.10 1.78
CA VAL A 104 -1.64 -10.35 2.86
C VAL A 104 -2.88 -9.61 2.34
N ALA A 105 -2.78 -8.95 1.19
CA ALA A 105 -3.89 -8.21 0.59
C ALA A 105 -5.06 -9.13 0.15
N ARG A 106 -4.76 -10.30 -0.42
CA ARG A 106 -5.78 -11.32 -0.78
C ARG A 106 -6.54 -11.80 0.45
N GLY A 107 -5.86 -11.99 1.58
CA GLY A 107 -6.48 -12.38 2.84
C GLY A 107 -7.33 -11.29 3.53
N ALA A 108 -7.44 -10.10 2.94
CA ALA A 108 -8.23 -9.00 3.48
C ALA A 108 -9.70 -8.98 3.03
N GLY A 109 -10.07 -9.76 2.01
CA GLY A 109 -11.45 -9.85 1.53
C GLY A 109 -11.94 -8.61 0.77
N PHE A 110 -11.05 -7.95 0.02
CA PHE A 110 -11.43 -6.87 -0.90
C PHE A 110 -12.27 -7.41 -2.06
N ASP A 111 -13.24 -6.64 -2.53
CA ASP A 111 -14.07 -7.00 -3.69
C ASP A 111 -13.29 -6.84 -5.01
N GLN A 112 -12.27 -5.98 -5.00
CA GLN A 112 -11.33 -5.77 -6.09
C GLN A 112 -9.92 -5.57 -5.51
N LEU A 113 -8.90 -6.11 -6.16
CA LEU A 113 -7.50 -5.87 -5.80
C LEU A 113 -6.72 -5.37 -7.02
N ILE A 114 -6.16 -4.17 -6.91
CA ILE A 114 -5.36 -3.51 -7.94
C ILE A 114 -3.89 -3.48 -7.50
N VAL A 115 -2.97 -3.75 -8.41
CA VAL A 115 -1.53 -3.51 -8.22
C VAL A 115 -0.99 -2.60 -9.31
N THR A 116 -0.20 -1.61 -8.93
CA THR A 116 0.52 -0.77 -9.89
C THR A 116 1.96 -1.25 -10.06
N LEU A 117 2.42 -1.37 -11.29
CA LEU A 117 3.78 -1.75 -11.65
C LEU A 117 4.40 -0.65 -12.53
N GLY A 118 5.73 -0.55 -12.51
CA GLY A 118 6.51 0.40 -13.31
C GLY A 118 7.45 -0.33 -14.26
N GLY A 119 8.67 0.18 -14.46
CA GLY A 119 9.65 -0.38 -15.40
C GLY A 119 10.09 -1.84 -15.14
N ALA A 120 9.69 -2.47 -14.04
CA ALA A 120 9.92 -3.89 -13.76
C ALA A 120 8.68 -4.78 -14.01
N ALA A 121 7.64 -4.26 -14.66
CA ALA A 121 6.34 -4.93 -14.82
C ALA A 121 6.44 -6.33 -15.45
N GLU A 122 7.23 -6.49 -16.52
CA GLU A 122 7.41 -7.79 -17.18
C GLU A 122 8.00 -8.84 -16.24
N LYS A 123 9.15 -8.53 -15.62
CA LYS A 123 9.80 -9.44 -14.66
C LYS A 123 8.89 -9.79 -13.48
N VAL A 124 8.07 -8.83 -13.03
CA VAL A 124 7.08 -9.07 -11.98
C VAL A 124 5.98 -10.02 -12.44
N ARG A 125 5.46 -9.87 -13.67
CA ARG A 125 4.46 -10.78 -14.22
C ARG A 125 4.99 -12.21 -14.35
N ASP A 126 6.26 -12.38 -14.65
CA ASP A 126 6.89 -13.69 -14.80
C ASP A 126 7.16 -14.39 -13.46
N THR A 127 7.35 -13.62 -12.38
CA THR A 127 7.83 -14.14 -11.09
C THR A 127 6.76 -14.15 -10.01
N VAL A 128 5.85 -13.19 -10.01
CA VAL A 128 4.88 -12.98 -8.94
C VAL A 128 3.51 -13.51 -9.38
N PRO A 129 2.84 -14.34 -8.57
CA PRO A 129 1.47 -14.77 -8.88
C PRO A 129 0.52 -13.56 -8.87
N LEU A 130 -0.04 -13.19 -10.02
CA LEU A 130 -0.95 -12.04 -10.19
C LEU A 130 -2.40 -12.45 -10.52
N ALA A 131 -2.73 -13.75 -10.42
CA ALA A 131 -4.10 -14.22 -10.62
C ALA A 131 -5.08 -13.48 -9.66
N GLY A 132 -6.21 -13.02 -10.21
CA GLY A 132 -7.23 -12.26 -9.50
C GLY A 132 -6.83 -10.84 -9.09
N VAL A 133 -5.74 -10.30 -9.63
CA VAL A 133 -5.28 -8.93 -9.37
C VAL A 133 -5.31 -8.12 -10.67
N ASP A 134 -5.94 -6.95 -10.61
CA ASP A 134 -5.95 -5.98 -11.71
C ASP A 134 -4.59 -5.29 -11.79
N VAL A 135 -3.83 -5.60 -12.82
CA VAL A 135 -2.49 -5.03 -13.03
C VAL A 135 -2.58 -3.74 -13.83
N VAL A 136 -2.08 -2.66 -13.24
CA VAL A 136 -1.91 -1.36 -13.88
C VAL A 136 -0.43 -1.11 -14.10
N VAL A 137 -0.02 -0.89 -15.35
CA VAL A 137 1.36 -0.52 -15.66
C VAL A 137 1.41 0.98 -15.88
N SER A 138 2.21 1.64 -15.06
CA SER A 138 2.50 3.07 -15.19
C SER A 138 3.77 3.23 -16.01
N ASP A 139 3.67 3.98 -17.11
CA ASP A 139 4.84 4.34 -17.91
C ASP A 139 5.70 5.30 -17.08
N ASP A 140 6.80 4.76 -16.54
CA ASP A 140 7.72 5.42 -15.60
C ASP A 140 8.41 6.64 -16.23
N HIS A 141 7.70 7.77 -16.31
CA HIS A 141 8.22 9.06 -16.75
C HIS A 141 8.71 9.92 -15.58
N GLY A 142 9.25 9.30 -14.51
CA GLY A 142 9.78 10.03 -13.35
C GLY A 142 8.71 10.81 -12.55
N ALA A 143 7.43 10.59 -12.82
CA ALA A 143 6.31 11.28 -12.19
C ALA A 143 5.93 10.71 -10.81
N GLY A 144 6.50 9.56 -10.43
CA GLY A 144 6.53 9.13 -9.04
C GLY A 144 5.26 8.46 -8.50
N CYS A 145 5.17 8.35 -7.17
CA CYS A 145 4.09 7.63 -6.48
C CYS A 145 2.68 8.18 -6.85
N SER A 146 2.59 9.50 -7.02
CA SER A 146 1.36 10.20 -7.41
C SER A 146 0.82 9.77 -8.78
N ALA A 147 1.66 9.50 -9.78
CA ALA A 147 1.22 9.05 -11.10
C ALA A 147 0.58 7.66 -11.04
N SER A 148 1.25 6.71 -10.39
CA SER A 148 0.74 5.35 -10.24
C SER A 148 -0.58 5.29 -9.47
N LEU A 149 -0.76 6.14 -8.46
CA LEU A 149 -2.03 6.24 -7.74
C LEU A 149 -3.15 6.74 -8.66
N ARG A 150 -2.90 7.77 -9.48
CA ARG A 150 -3.91 8.30 -10.42
C ARG A 150 -4.39 7.25 -11.42
N GLU A 151 -3.47 6.48 -11.98
CA GLU A 151 -3.81 5.39 -12.89
C GLU A 151 -4.57 4.26 -12.19
N ALA A 152 -4.21 3.92 -10.95
CA ALA A 152 -4.96 2.96 -10.15
C ALA A 152 -6.39 3.44 -9.90
N LEU A 153 -6.58 4.72 -9.56
CA LEU A 153 -7.89 5.30 -9.30
C LEU A 153 -8.84 5.21 -10.52
N GLN A 154 -8.30 5.23 -11.74
CA GLN A 154 -9.10 5.04 -12.96
C GLN A 154 -9.62 3.61 -13.14
N ARG A 155 -9.04 2.64 -12.43
CA ARG A 155 -9.43 1.22 -12.48
C ARG A 155 -10.29 0.78 -11.31
N VAL A 156 -10.47 1.64 -10.30
CA VAL A 156 -11.32 1.34 -9.14
C VAL A 156 -12.76 1.14 -9.61
N ASP A 157 -13.37 0.03 -9.21
CA ASP A 157 -14.77 -0.29 -9.48
C ASP A 157 -15.66 0.93 -9.14
N PRO A 158 -16.51 1.42 -10.06
CA PRO A 158 -17.38 2.58 -9.80
C PRO A 158 -18.26 2.47 -8.54
N GLN A 159 -18.61 1.26 -8.11
CA GLN A 159 -19.41 0.98 -6.92
C GLN A 159 -18.61 0.99 -5.61
N ALA A 160 -17.27 0.98 -5.68
CA ALA A 160 -16.44 0.96 -4.48
C ALA A 160 -16.63 2.23 -3.65
N ALA A 161 -16.84 2.09 -2.35
CA ALA A 161 -16.97 3.21 -1.43
C ALA A 161 -15.66 4.00 -1.24
N GLY A 162 -14.54 3.37 -1.56
CA GLY A 162 -13.20 3.93 -1.41
C GLY A 162 -12.15 2.83 -1.60
N ILE A 163 -10.91 3.17 -1.29
CA ILE A 163 -9.77 2.26 -1.41
C ILE A 163 -9.07 2.05 -0.07
N VAL A 164 -8.50 0.87 0.11
CA VAL A 164 -7.42 0.62 1.08
C VAL A 164 -6.09 0.65 0.33
N LEU A 165 -5.32 1.71 0.53
CA LEU A 165 -4.04 1.97 -0.08
C LEU A 165 -2.91 1.30 0.73
N MET A 166 -2.11 0.49 0.04
CA MET A 166 -0.97 -0.28 0.56
C MET A 166 0.27 -0.02 -0.31
N LEU A 167 1.45 -0.33 0.23
CA LEU A 167 2.71 -0.29 -0.50
C LEU A 167 3.24 -1.70 -0.75
N GLY A 168 3.72 -1.97 -1.96
CA GLY A 168 4.20 -3.29 -2.39
C GLY A 168 5.46 -3.81 -1.70
N ASP A 169 6.11 -2.96 -0.88
CA ASP A 169 7.29 -3.29 -0.09
C ASP A 169 7.00 -3.41 1.41
N GLN A 170 5.73 -3.49 1.81
CA GLN A 170 5.31 -3.59 3.21
C GLN A 170 4.55 -4.90 3.52
N PRO A 171 5.22 -6.06 3.43
CA PRO A 171 4.59 -7.35 3.74
C PRO A 171 4.25 -7.54 5.23
N GLY A 172 4.79 -6.69 6.11
CA GLY A 172 4.57 -6.77 7.57
C GLY A 172 3.25 -6.18 8.06
N VAL A 173 2.36 -5.73 7.16
CA VAL A 173 1.03 -5.24 7.53
C VAL A 173 0.19 -6.41 8.06
N ASN A 174 -0.50 -6.20 9.18
CA ASN A 174 -1.37 -7.22 9.74
C ASN A 174 -2.65 -7.37 8.88
N PRO A 175 -2.99 -8.58 8.41
CA PRO A 175 -4.25 -8.82 7.67
C PRO A 175 -5.50 -8.36 8.43
N ALA A 176 -5.51 -8.45 9.76
CA ALA A 176 -6.62 -7.96 10.58
C ALA A 176 -6.80 -6.44 10.47
N THR A 177 -5.73 -5.68 10.27
CA THR A 177 -5.78 -4.22 10.03
C THR A 177 -6.49 -3.92 8.72
N LEU A 178 -6.15 -4.66 7.66
CA LEU A 178 -6.78 -4.47 6.35
C LEU A 178 -8.27 -4.78 6.42
N ARG A 179 -8.67 -5.89 7.08
CA ARG A 179 -10.08 -6.23 7.32
C ARG A 179 -10.81 -5.15 8.12
N GLN A 180 -10.19 -4.61 9.16
CA GLN A 180 -10.77 -3.51 9.94
C GLN A 180 -10.94 -2.25 9.10
N MET A 181 -9.98 -1.90 8.25
CA MET A 181 -10.09 -0.76 7.34
C MET A 181 -11.17 -0.98 6.28
N ALA A 182 -11.26 -2.17 5.68
CA ALA A 182 -12.34 -2.49 4.74
C ALA A 182 -13.73 -2.39 5.39
N THR A 183 -13.85 -2.82 6.65
CA THR A 183 -15.14 -2.81 7.38
C THR A 183 -15.51 -1.40 7.87
N ARG A 184 -14.57 -0.67 8.47
CA ARG A 184 -14.83 0.60 9.17
C ARG A 184 -14.58 1.82 8.29
N GLY A 185 -13.75 1.67 7.27
CA GLY A 185 -13.36 2.71 6.31
C GLY A 185 -14.57 3.40 5.68
N PRO A 186 -15.56 2.68 5.15
CA PRO A 186 -16.74 3.29 4.51
C PRO A 186 -17.52 4.30 5.37
N ALA A 187 -17.34 4.30 6.70
CA ALA A 187 -17.92 5.29 7.63
C ALA A 187 -17.01 6.51 7.92
N ALA A 188 -15.90 6.64 7.19
CA ALA A 188 -14.87 7.64 7.32
C ALA A 188 -14.46 8.19 5.94
N GLU A 189 -14.01 9.44 5.92
CA GLU A 189 -13.44 10.04 4.72
C GLU A 189 -11.99 9.57 4.52
N ILE A 190 -11.19 9.65 5.59
CA ILE A 190 -9.82 9.15 5.65
C ILE A 190 -9.64 8.36 6.96
N MET A 191 -8.97 7.22 6.90
CA MET A 191 -8.52 6.51 8.09
C MET A 191 -7.08 6.03 7.90
N VAL A 192 -6.26 6.22 8.92
CA VAL A 192 -4.82 5.94 8.88
C VAL A 192 -4.36 5.08 10.06
N CYS A 193 -3.27 4.34 9.89
CA CYS A 193 -2.58 3.70 11.00
C CYS A 193 -1.61 4.68 11.66
N ARG A 194 -1.73 4.84 12.98
CA ARG A 194 -0.72 5.50 13.82
C ARG A 194 0.07 4.45 14.59
N TYR A 195 1.33 4.29 14.20
CA TYR A 195 2.35 3.49 14.85
C TYR A 195 3.11 4.32 15.90
N ALA A 196 4.02 3.69 16.65
CA ALA A 196 4.86 4.37 17.62
C ALA A 196 5.77 5.44 16.99
N ASP A 197 6.24 5.20 15.76
CA ASP A 197 7.13 6.09 15.01
C ASP A 197 6.39 7.06 14.06
N GLY A 198 5.06 7.07 14.08
CA GLY A 198 4.24 8.04 13.35
C GLY A 198 3.07 7.43 12.57
N ILE A 199 2.58 8.16 11.58
CA ILE A 199 1.52 7.69 10.67
C ILE A 199 2.15 6.90 9.53
N GLY A 200 1.53 5.78 9.15
CA GLY A 200 1.98 4.95 8.04
C GLY A 200 0.85 4.10 7.44
N HIS A 201 1.13 3.47 6.31
CA HIS A 201 0.19 2.59 5.62
C HIS A 201 -0.21 1.37 6.47
N PRO A 202 -1.35 0.73 6.18
CA PRO A 202 -2.33 1.05 5.15
C PRO A 202 -3.12 2.35 5.41
N PHE A 203 -3.73 2.91 4.38
CA PHE A 203 -4.66 4.04 4.48
C PHE A 203 -6.00 3.71 3.84
N TRP A 204 -7.09 4.09 4.47
CA TRP A 204 -8.40 4.16 3.83
C TRP A 204 -8.62 5.56 3.24
N LEU A 205 -9.10 5.60 2.00
CA LEU A 205 -9.41 6.82 1.26
C LEU A 205 -10.79 6.67 0.62
N SER A 206 -11.75 7.47 1.08
CA SER A 206 -13.11 7.50 0.53
C SER A 206 -13.12 7.93 -0.93
N ARG A 207 -14.09 7.44 -1.71
CA ARG A 207 -14.33 7.92 -3.08
C ARG A 207 -14.53 9.44 -3.14
N THR A 208 -15.08 10.04 -2.08
CA THR A 208 -15.33 11.50 -2.01
C THR A 208 -14.07 12.34 -2.22
N ILE A 209 -12.89 11.81 -1.90
CA ILE A 209 -11.61 12.52 -2.04
C ILE A 209 -10.81 12.12 -3.29
N PHE A 210 -11.33 11.24 -4.16
CA PHE A 210 -10.61 10.80 -5.35
C PHE A 210 -10.29 11.95 -6.31
N GLY A 211 -11.18 12.95 -6.41
CA GLY A 211 -10.93 14.16 -7.20
C GLY A 211 -9.69 14.94 -6.72
N GLU A 212 -9.49 15.05 -5.40
CA GLU A 212 -8.31 15.70 -4.82
C GLU A 212 -7.04 14.85 -5.04
N LEU A 213 -7.15 13.52 -4.88
CA LEU A 213 -6.05 12.59 -5.14
C LEU A 213 -5.62 12.62 -6.62
N ALA A 214 -6.56 12.83 -7.55
CA ALA A 214 -6.30 12.93 -8.97
C ALA A 214 -5.48 14.17 -9.36
N GLN A 215 -5.53 15.22 -8.53
CA GLN A 215 -4.82 16.48 -8.76
C GLN A 215 -3.43 16.52 -8.11
N LEU A 216 -2.96 15.41 -7.55
CA LEU A 216 -1.60 15.32 -7.01
C LEU A 216 -0.57 15.41 -8.14
N HIS A 217 0.28 16.43 -8.09
CA HIS A 217 1.37 16.65 -9.03
C HIS A 217 2.73 16.59 -8.31
N GLY A 218 3.71 15.93 -8.94
CA GLY A 218 5.14 16.10 -8.69
C GLY A 218 5.69 15.35 -7.48
N ASP A 219 6.49 14.32 -7.75
CA ASP A 219 7.54 13.85 -6.83
C ASP A 219 8.75 14.80 -6.89
N LYS A 220 8.70 15.93 -6.17
CA LYS A 220 9.95 16.65 -5.84
C LYS A 220 10.71 15.93 -4.71
N GLY A 221 11.03 14.65 -4.91
CA GLY A 221 11.72 13.79 -3.93
C GLY A 221 12.19 12.41 -4.44
N CYS A 222 11.88 12.03 -5.68
CA CYS A 222 12.42 10.82 -6.30
C CYS A 222 13.61 11.06 -7.25
N GLY A 223 14.01 12.32 -7.44
CA GLY A 223 15.26 12.70 -8.10
C GLY A 223 16.24 13.30 -7.09
N GLY A 224 17.35 12.60 -6.87
CA GLY A 224 18.40 12.91 -5.90
C GLY A 224 19.07 11.62 -5.44
#